data_AF-A0A3A0BIA4-F1
#
_entry.id   AF-A0A3A0BIA4-F1
#
_cell.length_a   1.000
_cell.length_b   1.000
_cell.length_c   1.000
_cell.angle_alpha   90.00
_cell.angle_beta   90.00
_cell.angle_gamma   90.00
#
_symmetry.space_group_name_H-M   'P 1'
#
loop_
_entity.id
_entity.type
_entity.pdbx_description
1 polymer ?
#
loop_
_entity_poly.entity_id
_entity_poly.type
_entity_poly.pdbx_seq_one_letter_code
_entity_poly.pdbx_strand_id
1 'polypeptide(L)'
;MRQLARAAATTIANAFEIYQATFKAITRRARDRFAAQAWREAQADSVERLAIYGLVVADVVAGARILLGDAATQEPLWLAIKEVYAKLIAQRNDLELAETFFNSVIR
;
A
#
# COMPACT_ATOMS: atom_id res chain seq x y z
N MET A 1 -16.66 -15.95 -5.52
CA MET A 1 -15.18 -15.96 -5.48
C MET A 1 -14.53 -14.96 -6.44
N ARG A 2 -14.71 -15.04 -7.77
CA ARG A 2 -14.02 -14.13 -8.72
C ARG A 2 -14.24 -12.62 -8.48
N GLN A 3 -15.48 -12.22 -8.13
CA GLN A 3 -15.79 -10.80 -7.87
C GLN A 3 -15.16 -10.31 -6.56
N LEU A 4 -15.22 -11.11 -5.49
CA LEU A 4 -14.55 -10.84 -4.21
C LEU A 4 -13.03 -10.73 -4.38
N ALA A 5 -12.43 -11.66 -5.11
CA ALA A 5 -11.00 -11.64 -5.39
C ALA A 5 -10.57 -10.37 -6.14
N ARG A 6 -11.35 -9.98 -7.16
CA ARG A 6 -11.12 -8.73 -7.89
C ARG A 6 -11.30 -7.50 -7.00
N ALA A 7 -12.36 -7.44 -6.20
CA ALA A 7 -12.59 -6.32 -5.29
C ALA A 7 -11.43 -6.14 -4.31
N ALA A 8 -11.00 -7.22 -3.64
CA ALA A 8 -9.88 -7.18 -2.70
C ALA A 8 -8.56 -6.81 -3.38
N ALA A 9 -8.24 -7.42 -4.54
CA ALA A 9 -7.04 -7.08 -5.30
C ALA A 9 -7.02 -5.60 -5.73
N THR A 10 -8.15 -5.06 -6.19
CA THR A 10 -8.28 -3.64 -6.54
C THR A 10 -8.12 -2.74 -5.32
N THR A 11 -8.70 -3.08 -4.17
CA THR A 11 -8.52 -2.33 -2.92
C THR A 11 -7.05 -2.28 -2.51
N ILE A 12 -6.34 -3.41 -2.56
CA ILE A 12 -4.92 -3.48 -2.20
C ILE A 12 -4.07 -2.65 -3.19
N ALA A 13 -4.33 -2.75 -4.49
CA ALA A 13 -3.62 -1.98 -5.51
C ALA A 13 -3.84 -0.47 -5.36
N ASN A 14 -5.08 -0.04 -5.13
CA ASN A 14 -5.39 1.37 -4.90
C ASN A 14 -4.69 1.91 -3.64
N ALA A 15 -4.62 1.12 -2.58
CA ALA A 15 -3.91 1.53 -1.37
C ALA A 15 -2.40 1.65 -1.59
N PHE A 16 -1.81 0.78 -2.42
CA PHE A 16 -0.42 0.95 -2.84
C PHE A 16 -0.22 2.27 -3.62
N GLU A 17 -1.13 2.65 -4.52
CA GLU A 17 -1.06 3.96 -5.18
C GLU A 17 -1.12 5.12 -4.20
N ILE A 18 -2.03 5.05 -3.22
CA ILE A 18 -2.19 6.09 -2.19
C ILE A 18 -0.91 6.20 -1.36
N TYR A 19 -0.34 5.07 -0.95
CA TYR A 19 0.95 5.03 -0.25
C TYR A 19 2.06 5.68 -1.09
N GLN A 20 2.22 5.27 -2.36
CA GLN A 20 3.26 5.80 -3.23
C GLN A 20 3.09 7.30 -3.50
N ALA A 21 1.86 7.76 -3.70
CA ALA A 21 1.56 9.18 -3.89
C ALA A 21 1.91 10.00 -2.63
N THR A 22 1.54 9.49 -1.45
CA THR A 22 1.81 10.12 -0.15
C THR A 22 3.30 10.14 0.15
N PHE A 23 4.00 9.01 -0.02
CA PHE A 23 5.44 8.91 0.15
C PHE A 23 6.19 9.91 -0.73
N LYS A 24 5.82 10.00 -2.01
CA LYS A 24 6.40 10.97 -2.95
C LYS A 24 6.06 12.40 -2.57
N ALA A 25 4.85 12.67 -2.08
CA ALA A 25 4.45 14.01 -1.64
C ALA A 25 5.28 14.50 -0.46
N ILE A 26 5.49 13.67 0.56
CA ILE A 26 6.35 14.00 1.70
C ILE A 26 7.80 14.19 1.22
N THR A 27 8.30 13.29 0.37
CA THR A 27 9.68 13.36 -0.15
C THR A 27 9.95 14.65 -0.94
N ARG A 28 8.97 15.15 -1.72
CA ARG A 28 9.11 16.41 -2.46
C ARG A 28 9.31 17.64 -1.57
N ARG A 29 8.83 17.62 -0.32
CA ARG A 29 9.00 18.73 0.64
C ARG A 29 10.47 18.97 0.99
N ALA A 30 11.32 17.94 0.89
CA ALA A 30 12.71 17.98 1.33
C ALA A 30 13.52 19.14 0.70
N ARG A 31 13.29 19.45 -0.58
CA ARG A 31 13.97 20.54 -1.29
C ARG A 31 13.72 21.88 -0.59
N ASP A 32 12.45 22.17 -0.32
CA ASP A 32 12.04 23.46 0.23
C ASP A 32 12.42 23.54 1.72
N ARG A 33 12.36 22.43 2.47
CA ARG A 33 12.89 22.36 3.85
C ARG A 33 14.38 22.68 3.92
N PHE A 34 15.17 22.08 3.02
CA PHE A 34 16.60 22.33 2.95
C PHE A 34 16.91 23.79 2.62
N ALA A 35 16.25 24.35 1.59
CA ALA A 35 16.44 25.75 1.20
C ALA A 35 16.10 26.74 2.32
N ALA A 36 15.10 26.40 3.16
CA ALA A 36 14.70 27.22 4.30
C ALA A 36 15.47 26.91 5.61
N GLN A 37 16.44 25.99 5.60
CA GLN A 37 17.14 25.51 6.80
C GLN A 37 16.19 25.00 7.90
N ALA A 38 15.03 24.46 7.50
CA ALA A 38 13.94 24.01 8.36
C ALA A 38 14.18 22.57 8.86
N TRP A 39 15.18 22.41 9.72
CA TRP A 39 15.70 21.08 10.12
C TRP A 39 14.70 20.26 10.95
N ARG A 40 13.93 20.92 11.83
CA ARG A 40 12.94 20.23 12.67
C ARG A 40 11.81 19.65 11.81
N GLU A 41 11.39 20.41 10.81
CA GLU A 41 10.36 20.02 9.86
C GLU A 41 10.87 18.92 8.92
N ALA A 42 12.13 18.98 8.47
CA ALA A 42 12.75 17.89 7.71
C ALA A 42 12.80 16.58 8.52
N GLN A 43 13.05 16.67 9.82
CA GLN A 43 13.00 15.51 10.72
C GLN A 43 11.57 15.00 10.89
N ALA A 44 10.59 15.89 11.06
CA ALA A 44 9.18 15.51 11.13
C ALA A 44 8.70 14.83 9.84
N ASP A 45 9.04 15.38 8.67
CA ASP A 45 8.74 14.78 7.35
C ASP A 45 9.36 13.37 7.24
N SER A 46 10.56 13.16 7.79
CA SER A 46 11.22 11.84 7.79
C SER A 46 10.48 10.82 8.67
N VAL A 47 10.00 11.25 9.84
CA VAL A 47 9.18 10.41 10.74
C VAL A 47 7.84 10.08 10.09
N GLU A 48 7.16 11.07 9.50
CA GLU A 48 5.90 10.89 8.77
C GLU A 48 6.09 9.87 7.64
N ARG A 49 7.14 10.04 6.82
CA ARG A 49 7.44 9.15 5.69
C ARG A 49 7.69 7.70 6.14
N LEU A 50 8.32 7.49 7.29
CA LEU A 50 8.55 6.15 7.84
C LEU A 50 7.24 5.52 8.36
N ALA A 51 6.39 6.31 9.00
CA ALA A 51 5.16 5.84 9.63
C ALA A 51 4.06 5.47 8.61
N ILE A 52 3.94 6.20 7.49
CA ILE A 52 2.82 6.02 6.54
C ILE A 52 2.70 4.60 6.00
N TYR A 53 3.80 3.86 5.84
CA TYR A 53 3.73 2.48 5.32
C TYR A 53 2.91 1.58 6.25
N GLY A 54 3.22 1.62 7.56
CA GLY A 54 2.53 0.81 8.55
C GLY A 54 1.06 1.19 8.70
N LEU A 55 0.76 2.49 8.66
CA LEU A 55 -0.62 2.99 8.72
C LEU A 55 -1.45 2.49 7.54
N VAL A 56 -0.96 2.66 6.31
CA VAL A 56 -1.68 2.21 5.12
C VAL A 56 -1.84 0.69 5.11
N VAL A 57 -0.81 -0.09 5.47
CA VAL A 57 -0.93 -1.55 5.55
C VAL A 57 -2.00 -1.95 6.58
N ALA A 58 -1.99 -1.36 7.77
CA ALA A 58 -2.98 -1.67 8.80
C ALA A 58 -4.42 -1.38 8.34
N ASP A 59 -4.64 -0.25 7.69
CA ASP A 59 -5.96 0.14 7.15
C ASP A 59 -6.44 -0.84 6.07
N VAL A 60 -5.54 -1.26 5.18
CA VAL A 60 -5.85 -2.23 4.12
C VAL A 60 -6.16 -3.60 4.69
N VAL A 61 -5.40 -4.05 5.68
CA VAL A 61 -5.67 -5.34 6.36
C VAL A 61 -7.03 -5.30 7.03
N ALA A 62 -7.36 -4.22 7.74
CA ALA A 62 -8.67 -4.05 8.35
C ALA A 62 -9.80 -4.04 7.30
N GLY A 63 -9.64 -3.26 6.24
CA GLY A 63 -10.62 -3.19 5.14
C GLY A 63 -10.79 -4.52 4.40
N ALA A 64 -9.70 -5.24 4.15
CA ALA A 64 -9.74 -6.56 3.52
C ALA A 64 -10.48 -7.58 4.40
N ARG A 65 -10.24 -7.57 5.72
CA ARG A 65 -10.97 -8.45 6.66
C ARG A 65 -12.47 -8.18 6.64
N ILE A 66 -12.88 -6.90 6.63
CA ILE A 66 -14.29 -6.51 6.53
C ILE A 66 -14.89 -6.95 5.19
N LEU A 67 -14.18 -6.72 4.08
CA LEU A 67 -14.65 -7.06 2.74
C LEU A 67 -14.80 -8.58 2.54
N LEU A 68 -13.87 -9.36 3.05
CA LEU A 68 -13.80 -10.80 2.84
C LEU A 68 -14.63 -11.60 3.86
N GLY A 69 -14.88 -11.05 5.05
CA GLY A 69 -15.61 -11.73 6.13
C GLY A 69 -14.98 -13.09 6.45
N ASP A 70 -15.82 -14.11 6.62
CA ASP A 70 -15.39 -15.49 6.91
C ASP A 70 -14.48 -16.07 5.81
N ALA A 71 -14.61 -15.59 4.57
CA ALA A 71 -13.80 -16.03 3.45
C ALA A 71 -12.34 -15.57 3.55
N ALA A 72 -12.00 -14.65 4.47
CA ALA A 72 -10.64 -14.21 4.74
C ALA A 72 -9.72 -15.35 5.23
N THR A 73 -10.28 -16.46 5.72
CA THR A 73 -9.51 -17.64 6.15
C THR A 73 -9.29 -18.65 5.03
N GLN A 74 -9.89 -18.45 3.85
CA GLN A 74 -9.84 -19.40 2.75
C GLN A 74 -8.60 -19.17 1.89
N GLU A 75 -7.63 -20.09 1.96
CA GLU A 75 -6.42 -20.06 1.14
C GLU A 75 -6.70 -19.96 -0.39
N PRO A 76 -7.69 -20.69 -0.97
CA PRO A 76 -7.99 -20.56 -2.40
C PRO A 76 -8.43 -19.15 -2.82
N LEU A 77 -9.04 -18.38 -1.91
CA LEU A 77 -9.43 -17.01 -2.18
C LEU A 77 -8.21 -16.09 -2.25
N TRP A 78 -7.25 -16.23 -1.33
CA TRP A 78 -6.02 -15.44 -1.36
C TRP A 78 -5.14 -15.73 -2.58
N LEU A 79 -5.11 -16.99 -3.04
CA LEU A 79 -4.45 -17.33 -4.30
C LEU A 79 -5.10 -16.59 -5.49
N ALA A 80 -6.44 -16.61 -5.57
CA ALA A 80 -7.17 -15.88 -6.61
C ALA A 80 -6.98 -14.35 -6.51
N ILE A 81 -6.91 -13.80 -5.30
CA ILE A 81 -6.60 -12.37 -5.08
C ILE A 81 -5.21 -12.07 -5.62
N LYS A 82 -4.20 -12.88 -5.28
CA LYS A 82 -2.81 -12.71 -5.73
C LYS A 82 -2.71 -12.74 -7.26
N GLU A 83 -3.39 -13.67 -7.93
CA GLU A 83 -3.41 -13.73 -9.39
C GLU A 83 -4.02 -12.48 -10.04
N VAL A 84 -5.11 -11.96 -9.48
CA VAL A 84 -5.73 -10.73 -9.99
C VAL A 84 -4.83 -9.53 -9.72
N TYR A 85 -4.25 -9.44 -8.52
CA TYR A 85 -3.34 -8.38 -8.13
C TYR A 85 -2.11 -8.32 -9.06
N ALA A 86 -1.46 -9.45 -9.31
CA ALA A 86 -0.31 -9.55 -10.20
C ALA A 86 -0.62 -8.99 -11.61
N LYS A 87 -1.84 -9.24 -12.13
CA LYS A 87 -2.29 -8.68 -13.41
C LYS A 87 -2.50 -7.16 -13.36
N LEU A 88 -3.00 -6.62 -12.25
CA LEU A 88 -3.21 -5.18 -12.07
C LEU A 88 -1.88 -4.40 -12.03
N ILE A 89 -0.83 -5.00 -11.47
CA ILE A 89 0.46 -4.33 -11.28
C ILE A 89 1.48 -4.62 -12.39
N ALA A 90 1.17 -5.49 -13.35
CA ALA A 90 2.13 -6.04 -14.31
C ALA A 90 2.91 -5.01 -15.16
N GLN A 91 2.35 -3.81 -15.36
CA GLN A 91 2.95 -2.74 -16.18
C GLN A 91 3.58 -1.62 -15.35
N ARG A 92 3.78 -1.85 -14.05
CA ARG A 92 4.32 -0.84 -13.13
C ARG A 92 5.85 -0.81 -13.18
N ASN A 93 6.40 0.39 -13.11
CA ASN A 93 7.85 0.59 -12.99
C ASN A 93 8.37 0.24 -11.59
N ASP A 94 7.50 0.23 -10.58
CA ASP A 94 7.81 -0.09 -9.18
C ASP A 94 7.21 -1.45 -8.76
N LEU A 95 7.24 -2.43 -9.67
CA LEU A 95 6.62 -3.75 -9.51
C LEU A 95 7.04 -4.46 -8.20
N GLU A 96 8.33 -4.51 -7.91
CA GLU A 96 8.87 -5.18 -6.71
C GLU A 96 8.34 -4.56 -5.41
N LEU A 97 8.14 -3.24 -5.39
CA LEU A 97 7.55 -2.55 -4.25
C LEU A 97 6.07 -2.90 -4.09
N ALA A 98 5.34 -3.00 -5.21
CA ALA A 98 3.94 -3.40 -5.20
C ALA A 98 3.77 -4.85 -4.70
N GLU A 99 4.67 -5.77 -5.07
CA GLU A 99 4.67 -7.15 -4.57
C GLU A 99 5.01 -7.21 -3.07
N THR A 100 5.99 -6.42 -2.63
CA THR A 100 6.35 -6.31 -1.20
C THR A 100 5.20 -5.77 -0.35
N PHE A 101 4.49 -4.77 -0.87
CA PHE A 101 3.30 -4.22 -0.22
C PHE A 101 2.21 -5.29 -0.08
N PHE A 102 1.92 -6.04 -1.15
CA PHE A 102 0.96 -7.15 -1.10
C PHE A 102 1.35 -8.20 -0.05
N ASN A 103 2.62 -8.61 -0.02
CA ASN A 103 3.12 -9.55 0.97
C ASN A 103 2.95 -9.06 2.41
N SER A 104 2.97 -7.75 2.63
CA SER A 104 2.75 -7.16 3.95
C SER A 104 1.27 -7.16 4.37
N VAL A 105 0.35 -7.16 3.41
CA VAL A 105 -1.10 -7.22 3.66
C VAL A 105 -1.57 -8.64 3.97
N ILE A 106 -0.98 -9.65 3.32
CA ILE A 106 -1.39 -11.05 3.47
C ILE A 106 -0.69 -11.78 4.62
N ARG A 107 0.30 -11.16 5.26
CA ARG A 107 1.08 -11.74 6.37
C ARG A 107 0.30 -11.78 7.68
#